data_AF-A0A955X8G3-F1
#
_entry.id   AF-A0A955X8G3-F1
#
_cell.length_a   1.000
_cell.length_b   1.000
_cell.length_c   1.000
_cell.angle_alpha   90.00
_cell.angle_beta   90.00
_cell.angle_gamma   90.00
#
_symmetry.space_group_name_H-M   'P 1'
#
loop_
_entity.id
_entity.type
_entity.pdbx_description
1 polymer ?
#
loop_
_entity_poly.entity_id
_entity_poly.type
_entity_poly.pdbx_seq_one_letter_code
_entity_poly.pdbx_strand_id
1 'polypeptide(L)'
;MSSALVVLALVLGAPPAPVATALKAAPKGLQVQGRFHAGLRFKDVDGEHVLVLSTKDAPGARHLFAVLAKETKGRFEVQRTVKDWEQDCEFDLMVGFHDDATQVSDADGDGRAEVTFAYELGCVSDVSPVGLKLMLLEGPDKYAVRGQTRVRVSETEWMGGERTLDPALDAVPKLKALAAARWTALITRGE
;
A
#
# COMPACT_ATOMS: atom_id res chain seq x y z
N MET A 1 -7.71 -61.83 4.51
CA MET A 1 -8.26 -60.67 5.25
C MET A 1 -7.44 -59.46 4.82
N SER A 2 -7.96 -58.66 3.89
CA SER A 2 -7.22 -57.53 3.30
C SER A 2 -7.59 -56.26 4.06
N SER A 3 -6.66 -55.70 4.82
CA SER A 3 -6.85 -54.42 5.51
C SER A 3 -6.63 -53.29 4.50
N ALA A 4 -7.69 -52.56 4.16
CA ALA A 4 -7.60 -51.31 3.42
C ALA A 4 -7.20 -50.19 4.39
N LEU A 5 -6.03 -49.60 4.14
CA LEU A 5 -5.53 -48.42 4.85
C LEU A 5 -6.25 -47.19 4.28
N VAL A 6 -7.16 -46.58 5.05
CA VAL A 6 -7.78 -45.30 4.68
C VAL A 6 -6.79 -44.19 5.00
N VAL A 7 -6.18 -43.61 3.96
CA VAL A 7 -5.38 -42.38 4.09
C VAL A 7 -6.36 -41.21 4.12
N LEU A 8 -6.62 -40.67 5.31
CA LEU A 8 -7.39 -39.46 5.49
C LEU A 8 -6.52 -38.27 5.06
N ALA A 9 -6.68 -37.82 3.82
CA ALA A 9 -6.09 -36.56 3.37
C ALA A 9 -6.75 -35.41 4.14
N LEU A 10 -6.02 -34.81 5.08
CA LEU A 10 -6.45 -33.60 5.77
C LEU A 10 -6.51 -32.48 4.71
N VAL A 11 -7.71 -32.13 4.27
CA VAL A 11 -7.90 -30.94 3.44
C VAL A 11 -7.68 -29.74 4.37
N LEU A 12 -6.45 -29.25 4.43
CA LEU A 12 -6.15 -27.97 5.05
C LEU A 12 -6.88 -26.91 4.21
N GLY A 13 -8.04 -26.46 4.69
CA GLY A 13 -8.74 -25.33 4.09
C GLY A 13 -7.80 -24.13 4.06
N ALA A 14 -7.83 -23.37 2.97
CA ALA A 14 -7.05 -22.15 2.85
C ALA A 14 -7.29 -21.26 4.09
N PRO A 15 -6.25 -20.64 4.67
CA PRO A 15 -6.43 -19.75 5.79
C PRO A 15 -7.44 -18.65 5.43
N PRO A 16 -8.29 -18.22 6.38
CA PRO A 16 -9.23 -17.15 6.12
C PRO A 16 -8.45 -15.88 5.74
N ALA A 17 -8.96 -15.17 4.73
CA ALA A 17 -8.34 -13.93 4.27
C ALA A 17 -8.12 -12.95 5.45
N PRO A 18 -6.98 -12.25 5.48
CA PRO A 18 -6.65 -11.33 6.56
C PRO A 18 -7.71 -10.23 6.67
N VAL A 19 -8.29 -10.08 7.86
CA VAL A 19 -9.28 -9.05 8.16
C VAL A 19 -8.55 -7.83 8.72
N ALA A 20 -8.71 -6.68 8.06
CA ALA A 20 -8.16 -5.41 8.53
C ALA A 20 -9.21 -4.57 9.27
N THR A 21 -8.76 -3.86 10.31
CA THR A 21 -9.54 -2.87 11.05
C THR A 21 -8.85 -1.52 10.95
N ALA A 22 -9.61 -0.47 10.61
CA ALA A 22 -9.09 0.89 10.55
C ALA A 22 -8.70 1.43 11.94
N LEU A 23 -7.56 2.10 12.00
CA LEU A 23 -7.07 2.79 13.19
C LEU A 23 -7.54 4.25 13.19
N LYS A 24 -7.95 4.74 14.36
CA LYS A 24 -8.34 6.16 14.55
C LYS A 24 -7.15 7.07 14.88
N ALA A 25 -6.02 6.48 15.27
CA ALA A 25 -4.78 7.17 15.62
C ALA A 25 -3.61 6.19 15.58
N ALA A 26 -2.38 6.71 15.57
CA ALA A 26 -1.17 5.91 15.72
C ALA A 26 -1.18 5.13 17.05
N PRO A 27 -0.83 3.83 17.06
CA PRO A 27 -0.73 3.06 18.30
C PRO A 27 0.30 3.67 19.28
N LYS A 28 -0.05 3.70 20.56
CA LYS A 28 0.89 4.11 21.61
C LYS A 28 2.10 3.18 21.60
N GLY A 29 3.31 3.76 21.63
CA GLY A 29 4.56 3.01 21.62
C GLY A 29 5.13 2.72 20.23
N LEU A 30 4.38 2.94 19.15
CA LEU A 30 4.93 2.98 17.80
C LEU A 30 5.49 4.37 17.51
N GLN A 31 6.74 4.45 17.07
CA GLN A 31 7.34 5.71 16.64
C GLN A 31 6.77 6.10 15.26
N VAL A 32 6.06 7.22 15.20
CA VAL A 32 5.46 7.75 13.97
C VAL A 32 5.91 9.19 13.80
N GLN A 33 6.34 9.54 12.58
CA GLN A 33 6.79 10.88 12.25
C GLN A 33 5.64 11.72 11.69
N GLY A 34 5.49 12.94 12.18
CA GLY A 34 4.46 13.86 11.69
C GLY A 34 3.06 13.51 12.21
N ARG A 35 2.05 13.99 11.48
CA ARG A 35 0.64 13.84 11.79
C ARG A 35 0.11 12.54 11.21
N PHE A 36 -0.59 11.77 12.04
CA PHE A 36 -1.33 10.59 11.61
C PHE A 36 -2.32 10.97 10.51
N HIS A 37 -2.33 10.17 9.44
CA HIS A 37 -3.27 10.31 8.33
C HIS A 37 -4.25 9.15 8.29
N ALA A 38 -3.75 7.92 8.23
CA ALA A 38 -4.56 6.70 8.23
C ALA A 38 -3.77 5.52 8.84
N GLY A 39 -4.45 4.43 9.15
CA GLY A 39 -3.78 3.22 9.56
C GLY A 39 -4.69 2.00 9.58
N LEU A 40 -4.09 0.83 9.46
CA LEU A 40 -4.77 -0.46 9.53
C LEU A 40 -4.11 -1.32 10.60
N ARG A 41 -4.92 -2.12 11.27
CA ARG A 41 -4.50 -3.28 12.05
C ARG A 41 -5.01 -4.53 11.37
N PHE A 42 -4.17 -5.53 11.22
CA PHE A 42 -4.54 -6.79 10.58
C PHE A 42 -3.73 -7.93 11.17
N LYS A 43 -4.21 -9.15 10.95
CA LYS A 43 -3.55 -10.38 11.37
C LYS A 43 -3.34 -11.28 10.17
N ASP A 44 -2.17 -11.90 10.12
CA ASP A 44 -1.82 -12.92 9.13
C ASP A 44 -1.15 -14.13 9.82
N VAL A 45 -0.53 -15.02 9.05
CA VAL A 45 0.18 -16.21 9.56
C VAL A 45 1.38 -15.85 10.46
N ASP A 46 1.99 -14.69 10.27
CA ASP A 46 3.16 -14.25 11.02
C ASP A 46 2.77 -13.53 12.31
N GLY A 47 1.58 -12.96 12.40
CA GLY A 47 1.02 -12.47 13.65
C GLY A 47 0.13 -11.24 13.50
N GLU A 48 0.16 -10.35 14.48
CA GLU A 48 -0.57 -9.08 14.46
C GLU A 48 0.33 -7.98 13.90
N HIS A 49 -0.22 -7.16 13.00
CA HIS A 49 0.50 -6.11 12.30
C HIS A 49 -0.29 -4.80 12.34
N VAL A 50 0.46 -3.70 12.19
CA VAL A 50 -0.09 -2.36 11.96
C VAL A 50 0.61 -1.68 10.79
N LEU A 51 -0.16 -1.05 9.92
CA LEU A 51 0.30 -0.03 8.99
C LEU A 51 -0.12 1.33 9.53
N VAL A 52 0.81 2.28 9.58
CA VAL A 52 0.50 3.69 9.87
C VAL A 52 1.03 4.59 8.77
N LEU A 53 0.12 5.39 8.20
CA LEU A 53 0.39 6.43 7.22
C LEU A 53 0.38 7.79 7.91
N SER A 54 1.36 8.63 7.63
CA SER A 54 1.51 9.93 8.27
C SER A 54 2.21 10.95 7.37
N THR A 55 1.96 12.22 7.61
CA THR A 55 2.53 13.33 6.84
C THR A 55 3.19 14.35 7.74
N LYS A 56 4.24 15.00 7.26
CA LYS A 56 4.93 16.08 7.99
C LYS A 56 5.19 17.25 7.06
N ASP A 57 4.56 18.37 7.36
CA ASP A 57 4.84 19.65 6.72
C ASP A 57 6.17 20.23 7.21
N ALA A 58 6.88 20.89 6.29
CA ALA A 58 8.05 21.70 6.53
C ALA A 58 8.01 22.93 5.59
N PRO A 59 8.78 24.00 5.87
CA PRO A 59 8.87 25.13 4.95
C PRO A 59 9.28 24.67 3.55
N GLY A 60 8.43 24.90 2.55
CA GLY A 60 8.68 24.53 1.15
C GLY A 60 8.65 23.02 0.85
N ALA A 61 8.23 22.17 1.79
CA ALA A 61 8.26 20.72 1.61
C ALA A 61 7.17 19.99 2.40
N ARG A 62 6.74 18.82 1.90
CA ARG A 62 5.88 17.89 2.62
C ARG A 62 6.43 16.49 2.48
N HIS A 63 6.56 15.83 3.62
CA HIS A 63 7.02 14.45 3.70
C HIS A 63 5.85 13.53 3.98
N LEU A 64 5.94 12.31 3.46
CA LEU A 64 5.06 11.20 3.78
C LEU A 64 5.86 10.04 4.38
N PHE A 65 5.21 9.32 5.28
CA PHE A 65 5.78 8.16 5.94
C PHE A 65 4.71 7.07 6.02
N ALA A 66 5.09 5.84 5.64
CA ALA A 66 4.33 4.64 5.90
C ALA A 66 5.18 3.69 6.75
N VAL A 67 4.70 3.31 7.93
CA VAL A 67 5.38 2.41 8.85
C VAL A 67 4.56 1.13 8.96
N LEU A 68 5.14 0.02 8.50
CA LEU A 68 4.63 -1.33 8.73
C LEU A 68 5.39 -1.93 9.92
N ALA A 69 4.65 -2.36 10.94
CA ALA A 69 5.23 -2.96 12.13
C ALA A 69 4.45 -4.19 12.59
N LYS A 70 5.17 -5.18 13.10
CA LYS A 70 4.63 -6.33 13.80
C LYS A 70 4.42 -5.99 15.27
N GLU A 71 3.28 -6.33 15.83
CA GLU A 71 2.98 -6.13 17.25
C GLU A 71 3.12 -7.44 18.03
N THR A 72 3.90 -7.42 19.11
CA THR A 72 4.00 -8.54 20.05
C THR A 72 3.88 -8.02 21.48
N LYS A 73 2.78 -8.37 22.15
CA LYS A 73 2.50 -7.99 23.55
C LYS A 73 2.64 -6.46 23.80
N GLY A 74 2.08 -5.66 22.89
CA GLY A 74 2.12 -4.19 22.97
C GLY A 74 3.46 -3.54 22.60
N ARG A 75 4.42 -4.33 22.08
CA ARG A 75 5.68 -3.82 21.52
C ARG A 75 5.63 -3.91 20.00
N PHE A 76 6.20 -2.92 19.33
CA PHE A 76 6.23 -2.85 17.88
C PHE A 76 7.64 -3.08 17.35
N GLU A 77 7.76 -4.03 16.44
CA GLU A 77 8.96 -4.25 15.63
C GLU A 77 8.70 -3.71 14.23
N VAL A 78 9.42 -2.65 13.83
CA VAL A 78 9.26 -2.05 12.51
C VAL A 78 9.84 -2.99 11.45
N GLN A 79 8.98 -3.49 10.57
CA GLN A 79 9.37 -4.35 9.46
C GLN A 79 9.74 -3.52 8.22
N ARG A 80 9.03 -2.40 8.01
CA ARG A 80 9.26 -1.52 6.86
C ARG A 80 8.93 -0.08 7.18
N THR A 81 9.73 0.83 6.62
CA THR A 81 9.41 2.25 6.53
C THR A 81 9.54 2.68 5.09
N VAL A 82 8.48 3.27 4.54
CA VAL A 82 8.51 4.01 3.27
C VAL A 82 8.48 5.48 3.62
N LYS A 83 9.44 6.23 3.07
CA LYS A 83 9.52 7.68 3.20
C LYS A 83 9.61 8.26 1.79
N ASP A 84 8.85 9.30 1.53
CA ASP A 84 8.92 10.07 0.30
C ASP A 84 8.58 11.53 0.60
N TRP A 85 8.84 12.43 -0.34
CA TRP A 85 8.54 13.84 -0.18
C TRP A 85 8.51 14.57 -1.51
N GLU A 86 7.93 15.77 -1.48
CA GLU A 86 8.16 16.79 -2.49
C GLU A 86 8.65 18.06 -1.78
N GLN A 87 9.57 18.78 -2.42
CA GLN A 87 10.19 19.99 -1.87
C GLN A 87 10.52 21.00 -2.97
N ASP A 88 10.94 22.19 -2.56
CA ASP A 88 11.40 23.25 -3.47
C ASP A 88 10.36 23.59 -4.55
N CYS A 89 9.08 23.58 -4.16
CA CYS A 89 7.95 23.85 -5.04
C CYS A 89 7.55 25.33 -4.98
N GLU A 90 7.59 26.00 -6.13
CA GLU A 90 7.14 27.39 -6.30
C GLU A 90 5.63 27.51 -6.57
N PHE A 91 4.93 26.38 -6.72
CA PHE A 91 3.49 26.28 -6.99
C PHE A 91 2.76 25.53 -5.86
N ASP A 92 1.65 24.85 -6.19
CA ASP A 92 0.89 24.06 -5.23
C ASP A 92 1.58 22.71 -4.99
N LEU A 93 1.91 22.48 -3.72
CA LEU A 93 2.55 21.25 -3.27
C LEU A 93 1.51 20.14 -3.13
N MET A 94 1.48 19.21 -4.10
CA MET A 94 0.63 18.03 -4.10
C MET A 94 1.37 16.85 -3.48
N VAL A 95 1.15 16.63 -2.19
CA VAL A 95 1.68 15.47 -1.46
C VAL A 95 0.60 14.93 -0.53
N GLY A 96 0.11 13.73 -0.82
CA GLY A 96 -0.99 13.11 -0.08
C GLY A 96 -1.19 11.64 -0.42
N PHE A 97 -1.73 10.89 0.54
CA PHE A 97 -2.15 9.50 0.31
C PHE A 97 -3.54 9.47 -0.32
N HIS A 98 -3.83 8.39 -1.06
CA HIS A 98 -5.18 8.05 -1.47
C HIS A 98 -5.85 7.22 -0.37
N ASP A 99 -6.94 7.75 0.21
CA ASP A 99 -7.67 7.09 1.29
C ASP A 99 -8.16 5.69 0.87
N ASP A 100 -8.71 5.55 -0.33
CA ASP A 100 -9.26 4.30 -0.86
C ASP A 100 -8.20 3.27 -1.30
N ALA A 101 -6.94 3.69 -1.41
CA ALA A 101 -5.85 2.80 -1.81
C ALA A 101 -5.33 1.92 -0.67
N THR A 102 -5.64 2.26 0.59
CA THR A 102 -5.07 1.59 1.76
C THR A 102 -5.85 0.32 2.10
N GLN A 103 -5.34 -0.84 1.70
CA GLN A 103 -6.05 -2.12 1.80
C GLN A 103 -5.12 -3.28 2.16
N VAL A 104 -5.69 -4.34 2.73
CA VAL A 104 -5.02 -5.60 3.03
C VAL A 104 -5.68 -6.72 2.23
N SER A 105 -4.88 -7.62 1.68
CA SER A 105 -5.31 -8.84 0.99
C SER A 105 -4.46 -10.04 1.40
N ASP A 106 -4.84 -11.21 0.88
CA ASP A 106 -3.99 -12.40 0.72
C ASP A 106 -4.24 -12.87 -0.72
N ALA A 107 -3.62 -12.17 -1.66
CA ALA A 107 -3.84 -12.33 -3.09
C ALA A 107 -3.13 -13.57 -3.62
N ASP A 108 -2.01 -13.96 -3.02
CA ASP A 108 -1.29 -15.16 -3.43
C ASP A 108 -1.70 -16.45 -2.71
N GLY A 109 -2.38 -16.34 -1.58
CA GLY A 109 -2.96 -17.44 -0.81
C GLY A 109 -1.97 -18.12 0.13
N ASP A 110 -0.82 -17.49 0.40
CA ASP A 110 0.20 -18.02 1.30
C ASP A 110 -0.09 -17.74 2.79
N GLY A 111 -1.15 -16.96 3.07
CA GLY A 111 -1.58 -16.60 4.41
C GLY A 111 -0.81 -15.43 5.04
N ARG A 112 0.15 -14.83 4.33
CA ARG A 112 0.74 -13.53 4.66
C ARG A 112 -0.10 -12.42 4.04
N ALA A 113 -0.19 -11.30 4.75
CA ALA A 113 -0.97 -10.18 4.28
C ALA A 113 -0.18 -9.31 3.31
N GLU A 114 -0.77 -8.98 2.15
CA GLU A 114 -0.26 -7.92 1.30
C GLU A 114 -0.97 -6.61 1.57
N VAL A 115 -0.20 -5.62 1.97
CA VAL A 115 -0.69 -4.30 2.33
C VAL A 115 -0.38 -3.35 1.19
N THR A 116 -1.44 -2.79 0.61
CA THR A 116 -1.33 -1.78 -0.44
C THR A 116 -1.68 -0.41 0.11
N PHE A 117 -1.01 0.63 -0.39
CA PHE A 117 -1.34 2.04 -0.20
C PHE A 117 -0.78 2.84 -1.36
N ALA A 118 -1.39 3.98 -1.68
CA ALA A 118 -0.91 4.85 -2.75
C ALA A 118 -0.84 6.30 -2.30
N TYR A 119 -0.02 7.07 -3.00
CA TYR A 119 0.13 8.50 -2.77
C TYR A 119 0.52 9.24 -4.04
N GLU A 120 0.13 10.51 -4.09
CA GLU A 120 0.54 11.46 -5.12
C GLU A 120 1.71 12.32 -4.61
N LEU A 121 2.59 12.69 -5.55
CA LEU A 121 3.69 13.63 -5.35
C LEU A 121 3.81 14.54 -6.58
N GLY A 122 3.88 15.83 -6.35
CA GLY A 122 4.27 16.79 -7.38
C GLY A 122 4.16 18.24 -6.94
N CYS A 123 4.82 19.11 -7.70
CA CYS A 123 4.63 20.55 -7.67
C CYS A 123 3.78 20.94 -8.87
N VAL A 124 2.56 21.43 -8.64
CA VAL A 124 1.56 21.63 -9.72
C VAL A 124 1.05 23.05 -9.79
N SER A 125 0.88 23.56 -11.01
CA SER A 125 0.26 24.86 -11.29
C SER A 125 -1.02 24.77 -12.11
N ASP A 126 -1.43 23.56 -12.49
CA ASP A 126 -2.57 23.26 -13.36
C ASP A 126 -3.16 21.86 -13.09
N VAL A 127 -4.08 21.43 -13.96
CA VAL A 127 -4.75 20.11 -13.89
C VAL A 127 -4.00 19.05 -14.71
N SER A 128 -2.66 19.09 -14.73
CA SER A 128 -1.84 18.06 -15.39
C SER A 128 -1.75 16.75 -14.60
N PRO A 129 -1.32 15.65 -15.23
CA PRO A 129 -0.88 14.45 -14.52
C PRO A 129 0.13 14.75 -13.41
N VAL A 130 0.02 14.06 -12.29
CA VAL A 130 0.97 14.15 -11.16
C VAL A 130 1.60 12.81 -10.89
N GLY A 131 2.75 12.78 -10.22
CA GLY A 131 3.38 11.52 -9.84
C GLY A 131 2.44 10.70 -8.96
N LEU A 132 2.19 9.45 -9.34
CA LEU A 132 1.43 8.48 -8.56
C LEU A 132 2.33 7.30 -8.23
N LYS A 133 2.32 6.88 -6.96
CA LYS A 133 3.03 5.68 -6.50
C LYS A 133 2.08 4.81 -5.71
N LEU A 134 1.90 3.57 -6.17
CA LEU A 134 1.28 2.50 -5.41
C LEU A 134 2.39 1.67 -4.78
N MET A 135 2.32 1.44 -3.48
CA MET A 135 3.21 0.56 -2.74
C MET A 135 2.46 -0.72 -2.37
N LEU A 136 3.16 -1.85 -2.42
CA LEU A 136 2.67 -3.16 -1.95
C LEU A 136 3.74 -3.75 -1.04
N LEU A 137 3.39 -4.03 0.21
CA LEU A 137 4.26 -4.62 1.22
C LEU A 137 3.73 -5.99 1.64
N GLU A 138 4.62 -6.96 1.77
CA GLU A 138 4.30 -8.28 2.33
C GLU A 138 5.48 -8.67 3.23
N GLY A 139 5.30 -8.62 4.56
CA GLY A 139 6.40 -8.79 5.51
C GLY A 139 7.62 -7.90 5.19
N PRO A 140 8.81 -8.47 4.91
CA PRO A 140 10.01 -7.73 4.53
C PRO A 140 10.10 -7.45 3.03
N ASP A 141 9.14 -7.83 2.20
CA ASP A 141 9.17 -7.55 0.76
C ASP A 141 8.43 -6.25 0.44
N LYS A 142 8.92 -5.57 -0.59
CA LYS A 142 8.40 -4.28 -1.02
C LYS A 142 8.40 -4.24 -2.53
N TYR A 143 7.23 -3.96 -3.08
CA TYR A 143 7.01 -3.73 -4.49
C TYR A 143 6.36 -2.37 -4.68
N ALA A 144 6.41 -1.86 -5.90
CA ALA A 144 5.78 -0.60 -6.24
C ALA A 144 5.34 -0.55 -7.70
N VAL A 145 4.31 0.25 -7.95
CA VAL A 145 3.98 0.77 -9.29
C VAL A 145 4.20 2.26 -9.24
N ARG A 146 4.97 2.79 -10.19
CA ARG A 146 5.33 4.21 -10.27
C ARG A 146 4.92 4.76 -11.62
N GLY A 147 4.41 5.97 -11.65
CA GLY A 147 3.92 6.55 -12.88
C GLY A 147 3.28 7.90 -12.64
N GLN A 148 2.35 8.24 -13.51
CA GLN A 148 1.54 9.44 -13.37
C GLN A 148 0.06 9.09 -13.25
N THR A 149 -0.71 9.96 -12.59
CA THR A 149 -2.16 9.97 -12.73
C THR A 149 -2.55 10.24 -14.18
N ARG A 150 -3.83 10.04 -14.49
CA ARG A 150 -4.42 10.30 -15.79
C ARG A 150 -5.51 11.35 -15.62
N VAL A 151 -5.49 12.36 -16.49
CA VAL A 151 -6.47 13.45 -16.50
C VAL A 151 -7.17 13.50 -17.85
N ARG A 152 -8.46 13.83 -17.84
CA ARG A 152 -9.25 13.99 -19.06
C ARG A 152 -9.06 15.40 -19.60
N VAL A 153 -8.57 15.53 -20.84
CA VAL A 153 -8.28 16.84 -21.46
C VAL A 153 -9.30 17.23 -22.53
N SER A 154 -10.10 16.28 -23.01
CA SER A 154 -11.25 16.52 -23.87
C SER A 154 -12.28 15.38 -23.72
N GLU A 155 -13.38 15.41 -24.50
CA GLU A 155 -14.37 14.33 -24.45
C GLU A 155 -13.77 12.96 -24.78
N THR A 156 -12.74 12.90 -25.62
CA THR A 156 -12.16 11.64 -26.12
C THR A 156 -10.69 11.44 -25.74
N GLU A 157 -10.03 12.47 -25.20
CA GLU A 157 -8.59 12.43 -24.96
C GLU A 157 -8.24 12.46 -23.48
N TRP A 158 -7.19 11.71 -23.16
CA TRP A 158 -6.60 11.59 -21.83
C TRP A 158 -5.12 11.90 -21.92
N MET A 159 -4.60 12.56 -20.89
CA MET A 159 -3.17 12.83 -20.72
C MET A 159 -2.65 12.07 -19.50
N GLY A 160 -1.43 11.54 -19.61
CA GLY A 160 -0.77 10.78 -18.56
C GLY A 160 -1.24 9.33 -18.43
N GLY A 161 -1.03 8.75 -17.26
CA GLY A 161 -1.39 7.37 -16.95
C GLY A 161 -0.30 6.34 -17.28
N GLU A 162 0.88 6.79 -17.70
CA GLU A 162 2.05 5.92 -17.85
C GLU A 162 2.41 5.31 -16.49
N ARG A 163 2.87 4.06 -16.52
CA ARG A 163 3.29 3.35 -15.31
C ARG A 163 4.43 2.38 -15.58
N THR A 164 5.20 2.12 -14.54
CA THR A 164 6.24 1.10 -14.47
C THR A 164 6.01 0.27 -13.22
N LEU A 165 5.88 -1.04 -13.40
CA LEU A 165 5.82 -1.98 -12.30
C LEU A 165 7.24 -2.31 -11.84
N ASP A 166 7.41 -2.58 -10.55
CA ASP A 166 8.64 -3.12 -10.00
C ASP A 166 9.00 -4.44 -10.72
N PRO A 167 10.20 -4.59 -11.30
CA PRO A 167 10.61 -5.83 -11.96
C PRO A 167 10.53 -7.05 -11.05
N ALA A 168 10.67 -6.89 -9.72
CA ALA A 168 10.53 -8.00 -8.77
C ALA A 168 9.13 -8.66 -8.81
N LEU A 169 8.10 -7.93 -9.27
CA LEU A 169 6.75 -8.49 -9.45
C LEU A 169 6.68 -9.55 -10.56
N ASP A 170 7.67 -9.63 -11.46
CA ASP A 170 7.71 -10.70 -12.47
C ASP A 170 7.88 -12.09 -11.84
N ALA A 171 8.49 -12.16 -10.65
CA ALA A 171 8.65 -13.40 -9.90
C ALA A 171 7.39 -13.80 -9.12
N VAL A 172 6.43 -12.89 -8.94
CA VAL A 172 5.23 -13.12 -8.12
C VAL A 172 3.95 -12.69 -8.87
N PRO A 173 3.48 -13.49 -9.85
CA PRO A 173 2.44 -13.08 -10.80
C PRO A 173 1.12 -12.65 -10.17
N LYS A 174 0.72 -13.25 -9.04
CA LYS A 174 -0.50 -12.89 -8.33
C LYS A 174 -0.40 -11.49 -7.70
N LEU A 175 0.74 -11.15 -7.09
CA LEU A 175 1.00 -9.80 -6.59
C LEU A 175 1.12 -8.78 -7.72
N LYS A 176 1.71 -9.19 -8.87
CA LYS A 176 1.74 -8.35 -10.07
C LYS A 176 0.33 -8.00 -10.55
N ALA A 177 -0.57 -8.98 -10.58
CA ALA A 177 -1.96 -8.79 -10.95
C ALA A 177 -2.70 -7.89 -9.94
N LEU A 178 -2.51 -8.11 -8.64
CA LEU A 178 -3.04 -7.24 -7.58
C LEU A 178 -2.58 -5.79 -7.78
N ALA A 179 -1.27 -5.57 -7.90
CA ALA A 179 -0.71 -4.23 -8.08
C ALA A 179 -1.25 -3.53 -9.34
N ALA A 180 -1.43 -4.26 -10.45
CA ALA A 180 -2.00 -3.72 -11.67
C ALA A 180 -3.49 -3.36 -11.53
N ALA A 181 -4.27 -4.21 -10.87
CA ALA A 181 -5.69 -3.95 -10.61
C ALA A 181 -5.87 -2.72 -9.69
N ARG A 182 -5.10 -2.65 -8.61
CA ARG A 182 -5.10 -1.49 -7.69
C ARG A 182 -4.72 -0.20 -8.40
N TRP A 183 -3.66 -0.22 -9.21
CA TRP A 183 -3.26 0.95 -9.99
C TRP A 183 -4.40 1.46 -10.90
N THR A 184 -5.06 0.54 -11.61
CA THR A 184 -6.14 0.89 -12.55
C THR A 184 -7.31 1.58 -11.84
N ALA A 185 -7.61 1.18 -10.61
CA ALA A 185 -8.67 1.78 -9.81
C ALA A 185 -8.33 3.18 -9.27
N LEU A 186 -7.05 3.57 -9.28
CA LEU A 186 -6.57 4.81 -8.64
C LEU A 186 -6.07 5.85 -9.64
N ILE A 187 -5.84 5.47 -10.89
CA ILE A 187 -5.07 6.29 -11.84
C ILE A 187 -5.76 7.60 -12.23
N THR A 188 -7.09 7.66 -12.20
CA THR A 188 -7.84 8.83 -12.65
C THR A 188 -7.86 9.92 -11.58
N ARG A 189 -7.48 11.15 -11.94
CA ARG A 189 -7.51 12.32 -11.06
C ARG A 189 -8.69 13.23 -11.41
N GLY A 190 -9.46 13.65 -10.39
CA GLY A 190 -10.46 14.72 -10.52
C GLY A 190 -11.86 14.32 -11.01
N GLU A 191 -12.31 13.10 -10.74
CA GLU A 191 -13.72 12.69 -10.90
C GLU A 191 -14.46 12.70 -9.56
#